data_AF-A0A147J728-F1
#
_entry.id   AF-A0A147J728-F1
#
_cell.length_a   1.000
_cell.length_b   1.000
_cell.length_c   1.000
_cell.angle_alpha   90.00
_cell.angle_beta   90.00
_cell.angle_gamma   90.00
#
_symmetry.space_group_name_H-M   'P 1'
#
loop_
_entity.id
_entity.type
_entity.pdbx_description
1 polymer ?
#
loop_
_entity_poly.entity_id
_entity_poly.type
_entity_poly.pdbx_seq_one_letter_code
_entity_poly.pdbx_strand_id
1 'polypeptide(L)'
;MTARRLDLAPDADIVRTVAAHPGVDLVLVIQPGRDSIAQAMVEAAVAPLAVAAAPSARINAVLVGEGAGEAAVAAAVAYLAAAHAVTGQLLAVGT
;
A
#
# COMPACT_ATOMS: atom_id res chain seq x y z
N MET A 1 -12.69 -11.00 -5.15
CA MET A 1 -12.23 -9.87 -5.98
C MET A 1 -10.72 -9.78 -5.83
N THR A 2 -9.98 -9.58 -6.93
CA THR A 2 -8.52 -9.48 -6.88
C THR A 2 -8.14 -8.04 -6.54
N ALA A 3 -7.32 -7.83 -5.52
CA ALA A 3 -6.87 -6.49 -5.15
C ALA A 3 -6.10 -5.83 -6.30
N ARG A 4 -6.33 -4.53 -6.51
CA ARG A 4 -5.66 -3.72 -7.52
C ARG A 4 -4.35 -3.17 -6.96
N ARG A 5 -3.25 -3.38 -7.70
CA ARG A 5 -1.97 -2.72 -7.44
C ARG A 5 -2.04 -1.24 -7.87
N LEU A 6 -1.53 -0.35 -7.03
CA LEU A 6 -1.27 1.05 -7.38
C LEU A 6 0.14 1.44 -6.92
N ASP A 7 0.99 1.92 -7.83
CA ASP A 7 2.30 2.47 -7.49
C ASP A 7 2.17 3.93 -7.05
N LEU A 8 2.60 4.24 -5.83
CA LEU A 8 2.47 5.55 -5.21
C LEU A 8 3.80 6.31 -5.31
N ALA A 9 3.85 7.25 -6.25
CA ALA A 9 4.99 8.15 -6.44
C ALA A 9 5.30 8.97 -5.17
N PRO A 10 6.57 9.41 -4.94
CA PRO A 10 6.98 10.05 -3.69
C PRO A 10 6.15 11.26 -3.27
N ASP A 11 5.67 12.04 -4.22
CA ASP A 11 4.87 13.25 -4.03
C ASP A 11 3.34 13.00 -4.01
N ALA A 12 2.91 11.75 -4.22
CA ALA A 12 1.50 11.43 -4.30
C ALA A 12 0.81 11.42 -2.91
N ASP A 13 -0.37 12.03 -2.86
CA ASP A 13 -1.25 12.02 -1.70
C ASP A 13 -1.97 10.66 -1.59
N ILE A 14 -1.61 9.88 -0.57
CA ILE A 14 -2.19 8.56 -0.31
C ILE A 14 -3.70 8.62 -0.05
N VAL A 15 -4.18 9.64 0.68
CA VAL A 15 -5.60 9.78 1.03
C VAL A 15 -6.41 10.02 -0.22
N ARG A 16 -5.97 10.97 -1.06
CA ARG A 16 -6.62 11.25 -2.34
C ARG A 16 -6.56 10.05 -3.29
N THR A 17 -5.45 9.32 -3.29
CA THR A 17 -5.27 8.12 -4.12
C THR A 17 -6.25 7.02 -3.73
N VAL A 18 -6.43 6.75 -2.44
CA VAL A 18 -7.40 5.74 -1.96
C VAL A 18 -8.83 6.21 -2.21
N ALA A 19 -9.15 7.48 -1.96
CA ALA A 19 -10.49 8.05 -2.18
C ALA A 19 -10.97 7.97 -3.64
N ALA A 20 -10.04 7.96 -4.61
CA ALA A 20 -10.35 7.77 -6.02
C ALA A 20 -10.80 6.34 -6.40
N HIS A 21 -10.77 5.39 -5.46
CA HIS A 21 -11.04 3.97 -5.70
C HIS A 21 -12.03 3.37 -4.67
N PRO A 22 -13.26 3.89 -4.56
CA PRO A 22 -14.22 3.44 -3.56
C PRO A 22 -14.61 1.97 -3.78
N GLY A 23 -14.61 1.17 -2.71
CA GLY A 23 -15.04 -0.24 -2.73
C GLY A 23 -14.10 -1.19 -3.47
N VAL A 24 -12.87 -0.76 -3.78
CA VAL A 24 -11.86 -1.58 -4.46
C VAL A 24 -10.80 -2.00 -3.44
N ASP A 25 -10.52 -3.31 -3.37
CA ASP A 25 -9.35 -3.80 -2.63
C ASP A 25 -8.06 -3.25 -3.26
N LEU A 26 -7.21 -2.59 -2.49
CA LEU A 26 -5.97 -1.98 -2.97
C LEU A 26 -4.73 -2.59 -2.30
N VAL A 27 -3.68 -2.76 -3.10
CA VAL A 27 -2.30 -2.91 -2.63
C VAL A 27 -1.49 -1.74 -3.15
N LEU A 28 -1.10 -0.85 -2.25
CA LEU A 28 -0.32 0.35 -2.56
C LEU A 28 1.17 0.00 -2.54
N VAL A 29 1.90 0.28 -3.61
CA VAL A 29 3.35 0.10 -3.66
C VAL A 29 3.98 1.47 -3.43
N ILE A 30 4.47 1.71 -2.22
CA ILE A 30 5.02 2.99 -1.79
C ILE A 30 6.48 3.04 -2.24
N GLN A 31 6.75 3.84 -3.27
CA GLN A 31 8.09 4.01 -3.85
C GLN A 31 9.01 4.81 -2.92
N PRO A 32 10.33 4.58 -2.93
CA PRO A 32 11.28 5.37 -2.15
C PRO A 32 11.39 6.81 -2.67
N GLY A 33 11.98 7.70 -1.88
CA GLY A 33 12.26 9.10 -2.29
C GLY A 33 11.43 10.16 -1.56
N ARG A 34 10.63 9.77 -0.56
CA ARG A 34 10.05 10.70 0.40
C ARG A 34 11.08 11.11 1.44
N ASP A 35 10.95 12.32 1.97
CA ASP A 35 11.62 12.65 3.24
C ASP A 35 11.05 11.81 4.39
N SER A 36 11.75 11.78 5.52
CA SER A 36 11.42 10.91 6.64
C SER A 36 10.05 11.19 7.26
N ILE A 37 9.60 12.46 7.26
CA ILE A 37 8.29 12.83 7.81
C ILE A 37 7.19 12.48 6.83
N ALA A 38 7.35 12.81 5.54
CA ALA A 38 6.41 12.45 4.50
C ALA A 38 6.23 10.92 4.41
N GLN A 39 7.31 10.14 4.53
CA GLN A 39 7.27 8.69 4.58
C GLN A 39 6.48 8.19 5.80
N ALA A 40 6.79 8.69 6.99
CA ALA A 40 6.10 8.32 8.22
C ALA A 40 4.59 8.66 8.17
N MET A 41 4.23 9.80 7.58
CA MET A 41 2.82 10.19 7.39
C MET A 41 2.08 9.25 6.44
N VAL A 42 2.72 8.84 5.34
CA VAL A 42 2.13 7.89 4.38
C VAL A 42 1.93 6.52 5.02
N GLU A 43 2.92 6.02 5.77
CA GLU A 43 2.82 4.75 6.50
C GLU A 43 1.71 4.80 7.56
N ALA A 44 1.67 5.87 8.35
CA ALA A 44 0.67 6.07 9.39
C ALA A 44 -0.76 6.16 8.83
N ALA A 45 -0.93 6.58 7.58
CA ALA A 45 -2.25 6.70 6.94
C ALA A 45 -2.87 5.36 6.55
N VAL A 46 -2.06 4.31 6.31
CA VAL A 46 -2.56 3.03 5.77
C VAL A 46 -3.58 2.36 6.69
N ALA A 47 -3.29 2.25 7.98
CA ALA A 47 -4.19 1.59 8.93
C ALA A 47 -5.52 2.35 9.12
N PRO A 48 -5.55 3.68 9.34
CA PRO A 48 -6.79 4.45 9.37
C PRO A 48 -7.62 4.36 8.09
N LEU A 49 -6.98 4.41 6.91
CA LEU A 49 -7.66 4.27 5.61
C LEU A 49 -8.29 2.89 5.45
N ALA A 50 -7.60 1.84 5.89
CA ALA A 50 -8.13 0.48 5.91
C ALA A 50 -9.35 0.35 6.83
N VAL A 51 -9.32 0.96 8.01
CA VAL A 51 -10.47 1.00 8.94
C VAL A 51 -11.66 1.71 8.30
N ALA A 52 -11.44 2.87 7.67
CA ALA A 52 -12.50 3.63 7.02
C ALA A 52 -13.11 2.93 5.79
N ALA A 53 -12.32 2.12 5.09
CA ALA A 53 -12.77 1.36 3.92
C ALA A 53 -13.52 0.06 4.29
N ALA A 54 -13.30 -0.47 5.50
CA ALA A 54 -13.93 -1.71 5.94
C ALA A 54 -15.45 -1.55 6.18
N PRO A 55 -16.26 -2.61 5.94
CA PRO A 55 -15.89 -3.91 5.40
C PRO A 55 -15.85 -3.96 3.85
N SER A 56 -16.12 -2.84 3.19
CA SER A 56 -16.34 -2.78 1.75
C SER A 56 -15.08 -2.98 0.90
N ALA A 57 -13.91 -2.67 1.44
CA ALA A 57 -12.63 -2.86 0.77
C ALA A 57 -11.49 -3.06 1.77
N ARG A 58 -10.41 -3.70 1.29
CA ARG A 58 -9.13 -3.84 2.00
C ARG A 58 -8.09 -2.91 1.43
N ILE A 59 -7.28 -2.30 2.29
CA ILE A 59 -6.17 -1.43 1.88
C ILE A 59 -4.91 -1.96 2.55
N ASN A 60 -3.93 -2.41 1.77
CA ASN A 60 -2.62 -2.81 2.28
C ASN A 60 -1.53 -2.08 1.49
N ALA A 61 -0.30 -2.09 2.00
CA ALA A 61 0.82 -1.49 1.28
C ALA A 61 2.10 -2.33 1.34
N VAL A 62 2.89 -2.19 0.28
CA VAL A 62 4.27 -2.66 0.17
C VAL A 62 5.18 -1.44 0.26
N LEU A 63 6.14 -1.46 1.18
CA LEU A 63 7.18 -0.44 1.29
C LEU A 63 8.40 -0.91 0.51
N VAL A 64 8.78 -0.16 -0.52
CA VAL A 64 9.95 -0.50 -1.35
C VAL A 64 11.18 0.13 -0.72
N GLY A 65 12.03 -0.71 -0.11
CA GLY A 65 13.32 -0.35 0.46
C GLY A 65 14.45 -0.38 -0.57
N GLU A 66 15.66 -0.05 -0.13
CA GLU A 66 16.86 -0.09 -0.96
C GLU A 66 17.16 -1.54 -1.39
N GLY A 67 17.62 -1.70 -2.64
CA GLY A 67 17.94 -3.01 -3.20
C GLY A 67 16.74 -3.93 -3.50
N ALA A 68 15.51 -3.44 -3.31
CA ALA A 68 14.30 -4.21 -3.62
C ALA A 68 14.18 -4.50 -5.13
N GLY A 69 14.35 -5.76 -5.51
CA GLY A 69 14.12 -6.20 -6.90
C GLY A 69 12.64 -6.24 -7.27
N GLU A 70 12.34 -5.98 -8.54
CA GLU A 70 10.96 -5.98 -9.06
C GLU A 70 10.20 -7.28 -8.77
N ALA A 71 10.88 -8.43 -8.89
CA ALA A 71 10.29 -9.73 -8.59
C ALA A 71 9.87 -9.89 -7.12
N ALA A 72 10.66 -9.34 -6.18
CA ALA A 72 10.33 -9.39 -4.75
C ALA A 72 9.12 -8.50 -4.43
N VAL A 73 9.07 -7.30 -5.02
CA VAL A 73 7.90 -6.40 -4.91
C VAL A 73 6.65 -7.06 -5.50
N ALA A 74 6.77 -7.68 -6.68
CA ALA A 74 5.65 -8.39 -7.30
C ALA A 74 5.14 -9.56 -6.44
N ALA A 75 6.04 -10.32 -5.81
CA ALA A 75 5.66 -11.40 -4.89
C ALA A 75 4.93 -10.88 -3.64
N ALA A 76 5.42 -9.78 -3.05
CA ALA A 76 4.77 -9.13 -1.91
C ALA A 76 3.36 -8.61 -2.26
N VAL A 77 3.20 -8.01 -3.44
CA VAL A 77 1.89 -7.58 -3.94
C VAL A 77 0.95 -8.77 -4.13
N ALA A 78 1.42 -9.85 -4.75
CA ALA A 78 0.62 -11.05 -4.98
C ALA A 78 0.14 -11.68 -3.66
N TYR A 79 1.02 -11.74 -2.65
CA TYR A 79 0.69 -12.20 -1.31
C TYR A 79 -0.45 -11.36 -0.68
N LEU A 80 -0.30 -10.03 -0.62
CA LEU A 80 -1.31 -9.15 -0.01
C LEU A 80 -2.64 -9.15 -0.80
N ALA A 81 -2.58 -9.28 -2.12
CA ALA A 81 -3.77 -9.37 -2.96
C ALA A 81 -4.61 -10.62 -2.65
N ALA A 82 -3.95 -11.76 -2.40
CA ALA A 82 -4.59 -13.03 -2.05
C ALA A 82 -5.01 -13.14 -0.57
N ALA A 83 -4.46 -12.30 0.31
CA ALA A 83 -4.69 -12.36 1.76
C ALA A 83 -6.05 -11.77 2.18
N HIS A 84 -7.16 -12.47 1.90
CA HIS A 84 -8.54 -11.97 2.10
C HIS A 84 -8.89 -11.51 3.53
N ALA A 85 -8.18 -11.97 4.55
CA ALA A 85 -8.39 -11.58 5.95
C ALA A 85 -7.47 -10.43 6.42
N VAL A 86 -6.63 -9.88 5.53
CA VAL A 86 -5.60 -8.88 5.87
C VAL A 86 -5.95 -7.53 5.25
N THR A 87 -6.02 -6.50 6.09
CA THR A 87 -6.19 -5.08 5.73
C THR A 87 -5.41 -4.21 6.72
N GLY A 88 -4.97 -3.03 6.28
CA GLY A 88 -4.15 -2.09 7.06
C GLY A 88 -2.68 -2.49 7.18
N GLN A 89 -2.24 -3.54 6.50
CA GLN A 89 -0.90 -4.09 6.66
C GLN A 89 0.13 -3.32 5.82
N LEU A 90 1.31 -3.12 6.43
CA LEU A 90 2.53 -2.71 5.74
C LEU A 90 3.47 -3.93 5.61
N LEU A 91 4.01 -4.15 4.42
CA LEU A 91 5.00 -5.19 4.15
C LEU A 91 6.24 -4.54 3.53
N ALA A 92 7.32 -4.45 4.29
CA ALA A 92 8.60 -3.94 3.78
C ALA A 92 9.31 -4.99 2.93
N VAL A 93 9.87 -4.57 1.80
CA VAL A 93 10.67 -5.38 0.89
C VAL A 93 11.96 -4.63 0.58
N GLY A 94 13.11 -5.24 0.85
CA GLY A 94 14.41 -4.57 0.83
C GLY A 94 14.86 -4.13 2.22
N THR A 95 15.92 -3.34 2.29
CA THR A 95 16.49 -2.79 3.54
C THR A 95 16.55 -1.27 3.52
#